data_AF-S2RZB5-F1
#
_entry.id   AF-S2RZB5-F1
#
_cell.length_a   1.000
_cell.length_b   1.000
_cell.length_c   1.000
_cell.angle_alpha   90.00
_cell.angle_beta   90.00
_cell.angle_gamma   90.00
#
_symmetry.space_group_name_H-M   'P 1'
#
loop_
_entity.id
_entity.type
_entity.pdbx_description
1 polymer ?
#
loop_
_entity_poly.entity_id
_entity_poly.type
_entity_poly.pdbx_seq_one_letter_code
_entity_poly.pdbx_strand_id
1 'polypeptide(L)' 'MDTKVKTVDYSSKEYFDKMTAYWRAANYISVGQLYLKDNPLLERPLKSEDVKPHPIGHWGTIAGQNFIYTH' A
#
# COMPACT_ATOMS: atom_id res chain seq x y z
N MET A 1 25.57 -30.87 5.15
CA MET A 1 24.33 -30.28 4.59
C MET A 1 24.56 -28.78 4.58
N ASP A 2 25.07 -28.24 3.47
CA ASP A 2 25.42 -26.82 3.35
C ASP A 2 24.17 -26.00 3.02
N THR A 3 23.58 -25.42 4.05
CA THR A 3 22.52 -24.42 3.87
C THR A 3 23.17 -23.14 3.34
N LYS A 4 23.25 -22.98 2.01
CA LYS A 4 23.65 -21.71 1.40
C LYS A 4 22.69 -20.62 1.85
N VAL A 5 23.13 -19.76 2.76
CA VAL A 5 22.42 -18.53 3.12
C VAL A 5 22.34 -17.69 1.85
N LYS A 6 21.13 -17.53 1.29
CA LYS A 6 20.92 -16.56 0.22
C LYS A 6 21.09 -15.17 0.82
N THR A 7 22.22 -14.52 0.53
CA THR A 7 22.42 -13.11 0.84
C THR A 7 21.49 -12.29 -0.05
N VAL A 8 20.56 -11.56 0.57
CA VAL A 8 19.67 -10.63 -0.13
C VAL A 8 20.42 -9.33 -0.39
N ASP A 9 20.43 -8.88 -1.64
CA ASP A 9 20.94 -7.56 -2.00
C ASP A 9 19.83 -6.51 -1.83
N TYR A 10 19.89 -5.79 -0.71
CA TYR A 10 18.95 -4.72 -0.34
C TYR A 10 19.13 -3.42 -1.16
N SER A 11 20.19 -3.32 -1.96
CA SER A 11 20.41 -2.20 -2.88
C SER A 11 20.12 -2.55 -4.33
N SER A 12 19.72 -3.80 -4.61
CA SER A 12 19.35 -4.23 -5.95
C SER A 12 18.11 -3.49 -6.46
N LYS A 13 18.06 -3.27 -7.78
CA LYS A 13 16.87 -2.72 -8.43
C LYS A 13 15.61 -3.55 -8.14
N GLU A 14 15.73 -4.87 -8.14
CA GLU A 14 14.60 -5.77 -7.85
C GLU A 14 14.05 -5.57 -6.43
N TYR A 15 14.92 -5.33 -5.45
CA TYR A 15 14.50 -5.03 -4.09
C TYR A 15 13.75 -3.70 -4.01
N PHE A 16 14.27 -2.63 -4.63
CA PHE A 16 13.58 -1.35 -4.70
C PHE A 16 12.26 -1.40 -5.48
N ASP A 17 12.15 -2.21 -6.53
CA ASP A 17 10.90 -2.43 -7.25
C ASP A 17 9.84 -3.07 -6.32
N LYS A 18 10.23 -4.04 -5.47
CA LYS A 18 9.35 -4.66 -4.45
C LYS A 18 8.94 -3.67 -3.36
N MET A 19 9.87 -2.86 -2.86
CA MET A 19 9.57 -1.78 -1.91
C MET A 19 8.58 -0.79 -2.51
N THR A 20 8.77 -0.39 -3.76
CA THR A 20 7.85 0.51 -4.47
C THR A 20 6.46 -0.10 -4.59
N ALA A 21 6.36 -1.40 -4.89
CA ALA A 21 5.08 -2.11 -4.92
C ALA A 21 4.41 -2.14 -3.53
N TYR A 22 5.18 -2.40 -2.47
CA TYR A 22 4.69 -2.38 -1.09
C TYR A 22 4.17 -1.00 -0.69
N TRP A 23 4.95 0.05 -0.94
CA TRP A 23 4.55 1.44 -0.65
C TRP A 23 3.25 1.83 -1.37
N ARG A 24 3.11 1.45 -2.64
CA ARG A 24 1.87 1.67 -3.42
C ARG A 24 0.70 0.89 -2.85
N ALA A 25 0.90 -0.37 -2.44
CA ALA A 25 -0.13 -1.19 -1.83
C ALA A 25 -0.60 -0.60 -0.49
N ALA A 26 0.33 -0.16 0.36
CA ALA A 26 0.02 0.52 1.62
C ALA A 26 -0.80 1.79 1.38
N ASN A 27 -0.38 2.64 0.44
CA ASN A 27 -1.12 3.85 0.07
C ASN A 27 -2.53 3.55 -0.45
N TYR A 28 -2.68 2.51 -1.27
CA TYR A 28 -3.97 2.08 -1.81
C TYR A 28 -4.93 1.66 -0.69
N ILE A 29 -4.45 0.81 0.23
CA ILE A 29 -5.23 0.38 1.38
C ILE A 29 -5.59 1.58 2.27
N SER A 30 -4.68 2.52 2.49
CA SER A 30 -4.98 3.73 3.27
C SER A 30 -6.12 4.54 2.64
N VAL A 31 -6.10 4.78 1.33
CA VAL A 31 -7.22 5.45 0.64
C VAL A 31 -8.52 4.66 0.80
N GLY A 32 -8.47 3.33 0.64
CA GLY A 32 -9.61 2.45 0.89
C GLY A 32 -10.17 2.62 2.31
N GLN A 33 -9.31 2.63 3.32
CA GLN A 33 -9.70 2.81 4.72
C GLN A 33 -10.31 4.20 4.99
N LEU A 34 -9.80 5.27 4.36
CA LEU A 34 -10.36 6.61 4.54
C LEU A 34 -11.72 6.77 3.86
N TYR A 35 -11.87 6.26 2.64
CA TYR A 35 -12.98 6.65 1.76
C TYR A 35 -13.98 5.55 1.46
N LEU A 36 -13.59 4.27 1.44
CA LEU A 36 -14.44 3.18 0.98
C LEU A 36 -15.07 2.40 2.15
N LYS A 37 -16.31 1.96 1.96
CA LYS A 37 -17.02 1.00 2.83
C LYS A 37 -17.32 -0.33 2.14
N ASP A 38 -17.20 -0.39 0.81
CA ASP A 38 -17.33 -1.61 0.00
C ASP A 38 -16.47 -1.48 -1.28
N ASN A 39 -16.32 -2.57 -2.05
CA ASN A 39 -15.57 -2.64 -3.31
C ASN A 39 -14.10 -2.16 -3.21
N PRO A 40 -13.33 -2.58 -2.19
CA PRO A 40 -12.00 -2.03 -1.93
C PRO A 40 -10.97 -2.35 -3.00
N LEU A 41 -11.21 -3.36 -3.85
CA LEU A 41 -10.32 -3.76 -4.95
C LEU A 41 -10.84 -3.32 -6.34
N LEU A 42 -11.96 -2.59 -6.39
CA LEU A 42 -12.60 -2.15 -7.63
C LEU A 42 -12.88 -3.29 -8.63
N GLU A 43 -13.32 -4.46 -8.13
CA GLU A 43 -13.70 -5.62 -8.98
C GLU A 43 -14.89 -5.29 -9.91
N ARG A 44 -15.62 -4.23 -9.57
CA ARG A 44 -16.65 -3.58 -10.39
C ARG A 44 -16.40 -2.07 -10.43
N PRO A 45 -16.92 -1.34 -11.44
CA PRO A 45 -16.83 0.12 -11.48
C PRO A 45 -17.30 0.76 -10.17
N LEU A 46 -16.56 1.77 -9.71
CA LEU A 46 -16.84 2.48 -8.46
C LEU A 46 -18.20 3.19 -8.54
N LYS A 47 -18.99 3.07 -7.48
CA LYS A 47 -20.29 3.76 -7.34
C LYS A 47 -20.33 4.59 -6.06
N SER A 48 -21.28 5.51 -5.98
CA SER A 48 -21.52 6.33 -4.77
C SER A 48 -21.76 5.47 -3.53
N GLU A 49 -22.38 4.30 -3.69
CA GLU A 49 -22.68 3.39 -2.59
C GLU A 49 -21.43 2.73 -2.01
N ASP A 50 -20.29 2.77 -2.70
CA ASP A 50 -19.02 2.21 -2.22
C ASP A 50 -18.30 3.16 -1.26
N VAL A 51 -18.64 4.45 -1.32
CA VAL A 51 -17.99 5.51 -0.55
C VAL A 51 -18.68 5.69 0.80
N LYS A 52 -17.89 5.93 1.85
CA LYS A 52 -18.40 6.29 3.17
C LYS A 52 -19.21 7.59 3.09
N PRO A 53 -20.39 7.67 3.73
CA PRO A 53 -21.16 8.91 3.77
C PRO A 53 -20.44 10.04 4.52
N HIS A 54 -19.59 9.69 5.49
CA HIS A 54 -18.75 10.62 6.24
C HIS A 54 -17.31 10.09 6.32
N PRO A 55 -16.47 10.36 5.32
CA PRO A 55 -15.05 10.02 5.37
C PRO A 55 -14.35 10.81 6.47
N ILE A 56 -13.68 10.13 7.39
CA ILE A 56 -12.94 10.75 8.50
C ILE A 56 -11.52 10.18 8.48
N GLY A 57 -10.53 11.06 8.61
CA GLY A 57 -9.12 10.71 8.64
C GLY A 57 -8.24 11.84 8.12
N HIS A 58 -6.93 11.62 8.10
CA HIS A 58 -5.95 12.57 7.57
C HIS A 58 -5.15 11.91 6.47
N TRP A 59 -5.18 12.45 5.25
CA TRP A 59 -4.36 11.92 4.16
C TRP A 59 -2.94 12.49 4.16
N GLY A 60 -2.79 13.78 4.48
CA GLY A 60 -1.58 14.55 4.15
C GLY A 60 -0.25 13.96 4.60
N THR A 61 -0.21 13.25 5.73
CA THR A 61 1.02 12.62 6.25
C THR A 61 1.16 11.14 5.90
N ILE A 62 0.09 10.47 5.46
CA ILE A 62 0.06 9.00 5.29
C ILE A 62 1.06 8.53 4.26
N ALA A 63 1.08 9.13 3.06
CA ALA A 63 1.96 8.65 1.99
C ALA A 63 3.44 8.76 2.34
N GLY A 64 3.83 9.83 3.04
CA GLY A 64 5.20 10.02 3.53
C GLY A 64 5.55 9.05 4.66
N GLN A 65 4.62 8.80 5.59
CA GLN A 65 4.82 7.81 6.66
C GLN A 65 4.91 6.38 6.11
N ASN A 66 4.06 6.01 5.17
CA ASN A 66 4.12 4.71 4.48
C ASN A 66 5.45 4.54 3.73
N PHE A 67 5.99 5.61 3.14
CA PHE A 67 7.31 5.58 2.50
C PHE A 67 8.40 5.26 3.52
N ILE A 68 8.42 5.99 4.65
CA ILE A 68 9.40 5.77 5.72
C ILE A 68 9.28 4.36 6.30
N TYR A 69 8.06 3.85 6.52
CA TYR A 69 7.86 2.48 7.01
C TYR A 69 8.26 1.38 6.03
N THR A 70 8.32 1.70 4.73
CA THR A 70 8.74 0.75 3.71
C THR A 70 10.27 0.59 3.68
N HIS A 71 11.01 1.63 4.06
CA HIS A 71 12.48 1.70 3.99
C HIS A 71 13.13 1.28 5.31
#